data_AF-A0AAI8SSE9-F1
#
_entry.id   AF-A0AAI8SSE9-F1
#
_cell.length_a   1.000
_cell.length_b   1.000
_cell.length_c   1.000
_cell.angle_alpha   90.00
_cell.angle_beta   90.00
_cell.angle_gamma   90.00
#
_symmetry.space_group_name_H-M   'P 1'
#
loop_
_entity.id
_entity.type
_entity.pdbx_description
1 polymer ?
#
loop_
_entity_poly.entity_id
_entity_poly.type
_entity_poly.pdbx_seq_one_letter_code
_entity_poly.pdbx_strand_id
1 'polypeptide(L)'
;MTITHQHPGPSRAPVRRDGNRHWYDFADARPFVDPATGNAPHYIEASVAVYLRVSDDRQRWIVDGATVDGTALDFYTDPHASNCPCSNPDACESAVIASEGLPVPNGRELLDLLAAAHALAEVERA
;
A
#
# COMPACT_ATOMS: atom_id res chain seq x y z
N MET A 1 23.91 -7.01 -15.14
CA MET A 1 23.88 -7.59 -13.78
C MET A 1 22.46 -7.41 -13.27
N THR A 2 21.66 -8.47 -13.30
CA THR A 2 20.28 -8.43 -12.80
C THR A 2 20.34 -8.67 -11.31
N ILE A 3 20.00 -7.68 -10.49
CA ILE A 3 19.85 -7.87 -9.05
C ILE A 3 18.56 -8.67 -8.88
N THR A 4 18.69 -9.99 -8.73
CA THR A 4 17.59 -10.81 -8.24
C THR A 4 17.40 -10.44 -6.78
N HIS A 5 16.36 -9.65 -6.46
CA HIS A 5 15.90 -9.54 -5.08
C HIS A 5 15.44 -10.92 -4.64
N GLN A 6 16.34 -11.68 -4.01
CA GLN A 6 16.00 -12.88 -3.29
C GLN A 6 14.98 -12.46 -2.22
N HIS A 7 13.72 -12.84 -2.45
CA HIS A 7 12.73 -12.79 -1.39
C HIS A 7 13.27 -13.66 -0.24
N PRO A 8 13.42 -13.13 0.98
CA PRO A 8 13.80 -13.97 2.10
C PRO A 8 12.76 -15.08 2.24
N GLY A 9 13.19 -16.29 2.64
CA GLY A 9 12.27 -17.38 2.99
C GLY A 9 11.22 -16.93 4.03
N PRO A 10 10.15 -17.70 4.26
CA PRO A 10 8.98 -17.29 5.04
C PRO A 10 9.42 -16.83 6.44
N SER A 11 9.65 -15.54 6.55
CA SER A 11 10.11 -14.83 7.72
C SER A 11 9.13 -13.69 7.88
N ARG A 12 8.50 -13.63 9.04
CA ARG A 12 7.54 -12.58 9.35
C ARG A 12 8.24 -11.25 9.20
N ALA A 13 7.80 -10.44 8.25
CA ALA A 13 8.35 -9.10 8.10
C ALA A 13 8.14 -8.35 9.42
N PRO A 14 9.12 -7.56 9.90
CA PRO A 14 8.91 -6.71 11.07
C PRO A 14 7.73 -5.77 10.82
N VAL A 15 7.03 -5.43 11.90
CA VAL A 15 5.89 -4.49 11.87
C VAL A 15 6.44 -3.10 12.13
N ARG A 16 6.11 -2.17 11.24
CA ARG A 16 6.38 -0.74 11.35
C ARG A 16 5.48 -0.10 12.40
N ARG A 17 5.86 1.10 12.85
CA ARG A 17 5.07 1.84 13.88
C ARG A 17 3.65 2.21 13.45
N ASP A 18 3.36 2.26 12.16
CA ASP A 18 2.03 2.50 11.61
C ASP A 18 1.16 1.24 11.52
N GLY A 19 1.65 0.09 12.01
CA GLY A 19 0.96 -1.19 11.96
C GLY A 19 1.12 -1.94 10.64
N ASN A 20 1.79 -1.36 9.63
CA ASN A 20 2.08 -2.05 8.38
C ASN A 20 3.35 -2.92 8.50
N ARG A 21 3.55 -3.88 7.61
CA ARG A 21 4.78 -4.66 7.52
C ARG A 21 5.77 -4.04 6.55
N HIS A 22 7.07 -4.29 6.74
CA HIS A 22 8.09 -3.88 5.76
C HIS A 22 7.95 -4.57 4.39
N TRP A 23 7.42 -5.80 4.38
CA TRP A 23 7.03 -6.55 3.18
C TRP A 23 5.91 -7.54 3.54
N TYR A 24 5.19 -8.06 2.54
CA TYR A 24 4.14 -9.04 2.79
C TYR A 24 4.69 -10.38 3.24
N ASP A 25 3.95 -11.02 4.16
CA ASP A 25 4.17 -12.41 4.51
C ASP A 25 3.57 -13.27 3.38
N PHE A 26 4.39 -14.00 2.64
CA PHE A 26 3.92 -14.85 1.53
C PHE A 26 3.30 -16.16 2.06
N ALA A 27 2.54 -16.82 1.18
CA ALA A 27 1.99 -18.16 1.39
C ALA A 27 3.03 -19.05 2.10
N ASP A 28 2.65 -19.66 3.21
CA ASP A 28 3.44 -20.48 4.16
C ASP A 28 3.86 -19.79 5.48
N ALA A 29 3.72 -18.47 5.61
CA ALA A 29 3.75 -17.85 6.93
C ALA A 29 2.41 -18.12 7.66
N ARG A 30 2.41 -18.86 8.79
CA ARG A 30 1.22 -18.96 9.64
C ARG A 30 0.64 -17.55 9.87
N PRO A 31 -0.70 -17.36 9.78
CA PRO A 31 -1.31 -16.04 9.87
C PRO A 31 -0.73 -15.32 11.07
N PHE A 32 -0.15 -14.15 10.80
CA PHE A 32 0.27 -13.28 11.87
C PHE A 32 -0.98 -12.89 12.65
N VAL A 33 -0.93 -13.07 13.96
CA VAL A 33 -1.97 -12.60 14.87
C VAL A 33 -1.38 -11.39 15.57
N ASP A 34 -2.02 -10.24 15.43
CA ASP A 34 -1.66 -9.04 16.15
C ASP A 34 -1.80 -9.30 17.67
N PRO A 35 -0.71 -9.22 18.46
CA PRO A 35 -0.78 -9.46 19.90
C PRO A 35 -1.71 -8.51 20.65
N ALA A 36 -1.96 -7.30 20.11
CA ALA A 36 -2.82 -6.31 20.74
C ALA A 36 -4.31 -6.64 20.58
N THR A 37 -4.69 -7.23 19.44
CA THR A 37 -6.11 -7.48 19.09
C THR A 37 -6.49 -8.96 19.09
N GLY A 38 -5.51 -9.87 19.08
CA GLY A 38 -5.76 -11.31 18.96
C GLY A 38 -6.27 -11.75 17.58
N ASN A 39 -6.31 -10.83 16.59
CA ASN A 39 -6.81 -11.08 15.24
C ASN A 39 -5.69 -11.03 14.21
N ALA A 40 -5.86 -11.76 13.11
CA ALA A 40 -4.99 -11.58 11.95
C ALA A 40 -5.38 -10.29 11.20
N PRO A 41 -4.41 -9.46 10.76
CA PRO A 41 -4.72 -8.29 9.97
C PRO A 41 -5.25 -8.71 8.59
N HIS A 42 -6.19 -7.94 8.07
CA HIS A 42 -6.67 -8.06 6.70
C HIS A 42 -5.94 -7.05 5.82
N TYR A 43 -5.09 -7.51 4.91
CA TYR A 43 -4.40 -6.64 3.96
C TYR A 43 -5.32 -6.38 2.78
N ILE A 44 -5.81 -5.14 2.71
CA ILE A 44 -6.55 -4.62 1.58
C ILE A 44 -5.63 -3.72 0.78
N GLU A 45 -5.49 -4.03 -0.49
CA GLU A 45 -4.53 -3.40 -1.38
C GLU A 45 -5.27 -2.79 -2.56
N ALA A 46 -4.86 -1.59 -2.95
CA ALA A 46 -5.34 -0.93 -4.15
C ALA A 46 -4.17 -0.15 -4.76
N SER A 47 -4.30 0.21 -6.04
CA SER A 47 -3.38 1.14 -6.67
C SER A 47 -4.18 2.29 -7.26
N VAL A 48 -3.61 3.49 -7.19
CA VAL A 48 -4.20 4.72 -7.74
C VAL A 48 -3.40 5.19 -8.93
N ALA A 49 -4.07 5.80 -9.91
CA ALA A 49 -3.45 6.42 -11.05
C ALA A 49 -2.94 7.83 -10.70
N VAL A 50 -1.66 8.09 -10.97
CA VAL A 50 -1.08 9.45 -10.95
C VAL A 50 -0.88 9.86 -12.40
N TYR A 51 -1.71 10.78 -12.88
CA TYR A 51 -1.63 11.23 -14.26
C TYR A 51 -0.42 12.15 -14.45
N LEU A 52 0.38 11.85 -15.48
CA LEU A 52 1.53 12.63 -15.88
C LEU A 52 1.31 13.19 -17.29
N ARG A 53 1.85 14.37 -17.55
CA ARG A 53 1.98 14.91 -18.90
C ARG A 53 3.42 15.29 -19.18
N VAL A 54 3.78 15.31 -20.46
CA VAL A 54 5.07 15.83 -20.90
C VAL A 54 5.03 17.37 -20.83
N SER A 55 6.10 17.99 -20.32
CA SER A 55 6.24 19.45 -20.28
C SER A 55 6.18 20.06 -21.69
N ASP A 56 5.80 21.34 -21.79
CA ASP A 56 5.61 21.98 -23.10
C ASP A 56 6.90 22.05 -23.93
N ASP A 57 8.05 22.13 -23.26
CA ASP A 57 9.40 22.06 -23.86
C ASP A 57 9.86 20.63 -24.22
N ARG A 58 9.03 19.62 -23.89
CA ARG A 58 9.27 18.18 -24.11
C ARG A 58 10.50 17.60 -23.42
N GLN A 59 11.00 18.26 -22.37
CA GLN A 59 12.23 17.84 -21.69
C GLN A 59 11.98 16.94 -20.47
N ARG A 60 10.76 16.90 -19.93
CA ARG A 60 10.47 16.16 -18.69
C ARG A 60 8.99 15.79 -18.55
N TRP A 61 8.74 14.84 -17.66
CA TRP A 61 7.40 14.55 -17.16
C TRP A 61 7.06 15.52 -16.02
N ILE A 62 5.79 15.93 -15.97
CA ILE A 62 5.21 16.70 -14.86
C ILE A 62 3.91 16.01 -14.44
N VAL A 63 3.53 16.20 -13.18
CA VAL A 63 2.21 15.78 -12.70
C VAL A 63 1.15 16.60 -13.46
N ASP A 64 0.17 15.91 -14.03
CA ASP A 64 -0.94 16.56 -14.73
C ASP A 64 -1.80 17.34 -13.74
N GLY A 65 -2.33 18.49 -14.17
CA GLY A 65 -3.17 19.35 -13.33
C GLY A 65 -4.40 18.62 -12.80
N ALA A 66 -4.95 17.66 -13.55
CA ALA A 66 -6.09 16.84 -13.12
C ALA A 66 -5.79 15.99 -11.87
N THR A 67 -4.51 15.67 -11.60
CA THR A 67 -4.11 14.96 -10.37
C THR A 67 -4.06 15.91 -9.16
N VAL A 68 -3.91 17.22 -9.39
CA VAL A 68 -3.60 18.22 -8.36
C VAL A 68 -4.82 19.06 -7.97
N ASP A 69 -5.88 19.07 -8.78
CA ASP A 69 -7.04 19.96 -8.63
C ASP A 69 -7.92 19.70 -7.40
N GLY A 70 -7.54 18.74 -6.54
CA GLY A 70 -8.24 18.39 -5.31
C GLY A 70 -9.29 17.29 -5.50
N THR A 71 -9.46 16.78 -6.72
CA THR A 71 -10.29 15.61 -6.97
C THR A 71 -9.57 14.34 -6.50
N ALA A 72 -10.37 13.37 -6.04
CA ALA A 72 -9.88 12.04 -5.71
C ALA A 72 -9.19 11.40 -6.93
N LEU A 73 -8.08 10.70 -6.70
CA LEU A 73 -7.45 9.91 -7.75
C LEU A 73 -8.34 8.73 -8.16
N ASP A 74 -8.15 8.25 -9.37
CA ASP A 74 -8.81 7.05 -9.86
C ASP A 74 -8.07 5.80 -9.37
N PHE A 75 -8.82 4.74 -9.07
CA PHE A 75 -8.22 3.43 -8.91
C PHE A 75 -7.69 2.93 -10.26
N TYR A 76 -6.44 2.50 -10.26
CA TYR A 76 -5.87 1.70 -11.34
C TYR A 76 -6.13 0.21 -11.11
N THR A 77 -6.11 -0.23 -9.86
CA THR A 77 -6.64 -1.52 -9.43
C THR A 77 -7.56 -1.32 -8.24
N ASP A 78 -8.75 -1.90 -8.31
CA ASP A 78 -9.73 -1.85 -7.23
C ASP A 78 -9.18 -2.50 -5.95
N PRO A 79 -9.69 -2.11 -4.77
CA PRO A 79 -9.36 -2.75 -3.51
C PRO A 79 -9.55 -4.27 -3.54
N HIS A 80 -8.51 -5.01 -3.15
CA HIS A 80 -8.53 -6.47 -3.13
C HIS A 80 -7.69 -7.04 -1.99
N ALA A 81 -7.94 -8.31 -1.63
CA ALA A 81 -7.26 -9.01 -0.55
C ALA A 81 -6.34 -10.15 -1.05
N SER A 82 -5.85 -10.10 -2.29
CA SER A 82 -5.10 -11.21 -2.90
C SER A 82 -3.81 -11.59 -2.18
N ASN A 83 -3.14 -10.63 -1.52
CA ASN A 83 -1.94 -10.90 -0.71
C ASN A 83 -2.23 -10.99 0.79
N CYS A 84 -3.50 -11.07 1.18
CA CYS A 84 -3.85 -11.21 2.59
C CYS A 84 -3.49 -12.63 3.07
N PRO A 85 -2.69 -12.79 4.14
CA PRO A 85 -2.32 -14.11 4.68
C PRO A 85 -3.44 -14.74 5.54
N CYS A 86 -4.67 -14.19 5.46
CA CYS A 86 -5.82 -14.68 6.21
C CYS A 86 -6.29 -16.01 5.62
N SER A 87 -6.71 -16.96 6.45
CA SER A 87 -7.39 -18.18 5.98
C SER A 87 -8.92 -18.05 6.02
N ASN A 88 -9.44 -16.82 6.13
CA ASN A 88 -10.87 -16.54 6.29
C ASN A 88 -11.39 -15.67 5.12
N PRO A 89 -11.90 -16.28 4.03
CA PRO A 89 -12.32 -15.54 2.84
C PRO A 89 -13.45 -14.55 3.13
N ASP A 90 -14.44 -14.91 3.95
CA ASP A 90 -15.58 -14.04 4.27
C ASP A 90 -15.15 -12.77 5.02
N ALA A 91 -14.20 -12.90 5.95
CA ALA A 91 -13.65 -11.75 6.66
C ALA A 91 -12.79 -10.87 5.73
N CYS A 92 -12.05 -11.50 4.81
CA CYS A 92 -11.30 -10.79 3.78
C CYS A 92 -12.25 -10.04 2.80
N GLU A 93 -13.39 -10.62 2.39
CA GLU A 93 -14.43 -9.96 1.59
C GLU A 93 -15.09 -8.79 2.34
N SER A 94 -15.45 -9.00 3.61
CA SER A 94 -16.03 -7.93 4.44
C SER A 94 -15.07 -6.74 4.59
N ALA A 95 -13.76 -6.99 4.67
CA ALA A 95 -12.75 -5.94 4.75
C ALA A 95 -12.58 -5.19 3.41
N VAL A 96 -12.71 -5.87 2.26
CA VAL A 96 -12.76 -5.21 0.94
C VAL A 96 -13.96 -4.27 0.86
N ILE A 97 -15.17 -4.76 1.17
CA ILE A 97 -16.40 -3.96 1.14
C ILE A 97 -16.29 -2.73 2.07
N ALA A 98 -15.71 -2.90 3.26
CA ALA A 98 -15.49 -1.77 4.17
C ALA A 98 -14.53 -0.71 3.60
N SER A 99 -13.55 -1.13 2.79
CA SER A 99 -12.58 -0.22 2.17
C SER A 99 -13.16 0.59 1.01
N GLU A 100 -14.15 0.06 0.30
CA GLU A 100 -14.85 0.77 -0.78
C GLU A 100 -15.56 2.06 -0.30
N GLY A 101 -15.85 2.15 1.01
CA GLY A 101 -16.42 3.34 1.63
C GLY A 101 -15.39 4.42 2.02
N LEU A 102 -14.09 4.15 1.88
CA LEU A 102 -13.04 5.10 2.23
C LEU A 102 -12.76 6.07 1.07
N PRO A 103 -12.47 7.36 1.34
CA PRO A 103 -12.12 8.30 0.28
C PRO A 103 -10.77 7.91 -0.35
N VAL A 104 -10.72 7.94 -1.68
CA VAL A 104 -9.47 7.80 -2.42
C VAL A 104 -8.69 9.12 -2.31
N PRO A 105 -7.37 9.10 -2.00
CA PRO A 105 -6.62 10.33 -1.80
C PRO A 105 -6.54 11.13 -3.10
N ASN A 106 -6.55 12.46 -2.99
CA ASN A 106 -6.09 13.33 -4.07
C ASN A 106 -4.54 13.36 -4.13
N GLY A 107 -3.98 14.04 -5.13
CA GLY A 107 -2.52 14.11 -5.31
C GLY A 107 -1.76 14.72 -4.13
N ARG A 108 -2.36 15.64 -3.37
CA ARG A 108 -1.73 16.22 -2.17
C ARG A 108 -1.74 15.24 -1.00
N GLU A 109 -2.86 14.59 -0.76
CA GLU A 109 -2.99 13.58 0.29
C GLU A 109 -2.07 12.39 0.02
N LEU A 110 -1.92 11.98 -1.24
CA LEU A 110 -0.96 10.95 -1.63
C LEU A 110 0.49 11.37 -1.31
N LEU A 111 0.86 12.62 -1.56
CA LEU A 111 2.19 13.13 -1.20
C LEU A 111 2.42 13.07 0.31
N ASP A 112 1.41 13.43 1.11
CA ASP A 112 1.49 13.39 2.57
C ASP A 112 1.62 11.93 3.08
N LEU A 113 0.90 10.97 2.46
CA LEU A 113 1.04 9.53 2.73
C LEU A 113 2.46 9.01 2.42
N LEU A 114 3.01 9.37 1.26
CA LEU A 114 4.37 8.99 0.86
C LEU A 114 5.42 9.57 1.81
N ALA A 115 5.26 10.83 2.22
CA ALA A 115 6.17 11.48 3.17
C ALA A 115 6.12 10.80 4.55
N ALA A 116 4.92 10.46 5.04
CA ALA A 116 4.77 9.73 6.29
C ALA A 116 5.44 8.35 6.24
N ALA A 117 5.24 7.60 5.16
CA ALA A 117 5.87 6.30 4.96
C ALA A 117 7.41 6.39 4.90
N HIS A 118 7.94 7.44 4.24
CA HIS A 118 9.39 7.68 4.18
C HIS A 118 9.98 7.98 5.56
N ALA A 119 9.36 8.87 6.33
CA ALA A 119 9.82 9.23 7.67
C ALA A 119 9.86 8.02 8.61
N LEU A 120 8.88 7.12 8.54
CA LEU A 120 8.88 5.86 9.28
C LEU A 120 10.07 4.98 8.90
N ALA A 121 10.33 4.82 7.60
CA ALA A 121 11.43 4.01 7.10
C ALA A 121 12.81 4.57 7.49
N GLU A 122 12.97 5.89 7.61
CA GLU A 122 14.22 6.50 8.08
C GLU A 122 14.46 6.26 9.57
N VAL A 123 13.43 6.41 10.40
CA VAL A 123 13.51 6.15 11.85
C VAL A 123 13.87 4.69 12.14
N GLU A 124 13.42 3.76 11.31
CA GLU A 124 13.69 2.32 11.46
C GLU A 124 15.09 1.90 10.98
N ARG A 125 15.80 2.78 10.25
CA ARG A 125 17.19 2.55 9.80
C ARG A 125 18.25 3.12 10.74
N ALA A 126 17.87 4.02 11.64
CA ALA A 126 18.74 4.71 12.60
C ALA A 126 18.90 3.91 13.89
#